data_AF-A0A5A9ERR7-F1
#
_entry.id   AF-A0A5A9ERR7-F1
#
_cell.length_a   1.000
_cell.length_b   1.000
_cell.length_c   1.000
_cell.angle_alpha   90.00
_cell.angle_beta   90.00
_cell.angle_gamma   90.00
#
_symmetry.space_group_name_H-M   'P 1'
#
loop_
_entity.id
_entity.type
_entity.pdbx_description
1 polymer ?
#
loop_
_entity_poly.entity_id
_entity_poly.type
_entity_poly.pdbx_seq_one_letter_code
_entity_poly.pdbx_strand_id
1 'polypeptide(L)'
;MSSSHRKIMINRAPVLTLWATVVAERLGLDHDEALTMGKALSGLTAHAKGVRLGIFEPTPETVSDQRKALQDGDEIHLHLMGRSIPTVHTKDGLRAVRQGKLITPASVNRYLAGKFGDDLEDVRQAMTVLAHSLPPADLARQAFRMYEAFRPDVKAGTAGWGAEGELDLAKLAPAARS
;
A
#
# COMPACT_ATOMS: atom_id res chain seq x y z
N MET A 1 -29.57 -3.06 17.68
CA MET A 1 -29.75 -2.18 16.50
C MET A 1 -28.68 -2.59 15.52
N SER A 2 -29.07 -3.06 14.33
CA SER A 2 -28.11 -3.50 13.30
C SER A 2 -27.38 -2.26 12.79
N SER A 3 -26.13 -2.07 13.20
CA SER A 3 -25.25 -1.09 12.56
C SER A 3 -25.12 -1.50 11.10
N SER A 4 -25.63 -0.70 10.18
CA SER A 4 -25.48 -0.94 8.75
C SER A 4 -23.98 -1.01 8.43
N HIS A 5 -23.49 -2.20 8.14
CA HIS A 5 -22.12 -2.40 7.68
C HIS A 5 -21.95 -1.71 6.32
N ARG A 6 -21.11 -0.66 6.26
CA ARG A 6 -20.85 0.09 5.03
C ARG A 6 -20.02 -0.79 4.09
N LYS A 7 -20.58 -1.05 2.92
CA LYS A 7 -20.02 -1.92 1.89
C LYS A 7 -19.85 -1.13 0.61
N ILE A 8 -18.69 -1.25 -0.02
CA ILE A 8 -18.40 -0.59 -1.30
C ILE A 8 -18.03 -1.62 -2.35
N MET A 9 -18.52 -1.44 -3.57
CA MET A 9 -18.15 -2.27 -4.72
C MET A 9 -16.91 -1.68 -5.37
N ILE A 10 -15.80 -2.42 -5.33
CA ILE A 10 -14.52 -1.90 -5.80
C ILE A 10 -13.57 -3.02 -6.27
N ASN A 11 -12.70 -2.69 -7.21
CA ASN A 11 -11.63 -3.58 -7.64
C ASN A 11 -10.58 -3.80 -6.53
N ARG A 12 -9.91 -4.95 -6.56
CA ARG A 12 -8.77 -5.26 -5.65
C ARG A 12 -7.58 -4.32 -5.79
N ALA A 13 -7.28 -3.87 -7.02
CA ALA A 13 -6.11 -3.03 -7.29
C ALA A 13 -6.10 -1.70 -6.51
N PRO A 14 -7.15 -0.84 -6.56
CA PRO A 14 -7.18 0.40 -5.79
C PRO A 14 -7.19 0.15 -4.27
N VAL A 15 -7.83 -0.92 -3.79
CA VAL A 15 -7.77 -1.32 -2.36
C VAL A 15 -6.34 -1.68 -1.94
N LEU A 16 -5.63 -2.47 -2.75
CA LEU A 16 -4.23 -2.80 -2.47
C LEU A 16 -3.32 -1.57 -2.57
N THR A 17 -3.56 -0.68 -3.54
CA THR A 17 -2.83 0.59 -3.64
C THR A 17 -2.96 1.40 -2.35
N LEU A 18 -4.19 1.64 -1.88
CA LEU A 18 -4.46 2.45 -0.69
C LEU A 18 -3.89 1.81 0.57
N TRP A 19 -4.09 0.51 0.75
CA TRP A 19 -3.55 -0.20 1.92
C TRP A 19 -2.02 -0.17 1.96
N ALA A 20 -1.36 -0.41 0.82
CA ALA A 20 0.10 -0.35 0.76
C ALA A 20 0.63 1.06 1.02
N THR A 21 -0.09 2.11 0.60
CA THR A 21 0.23 3.50 0.95
C THR A 21 0.14 3.72 2.46
N VAL A 22 -0.96 3.33 3.10
CA VAL A 22 -1.12 3.46 4.57
C VAL A 22 -0.03 2.70 5.33
N VAL A 23 0.32 1.49 4.87
CA VAL A 23 1.40 0.69 5.48
C VAL A 23 2.75 1.39 5.31
N ALA A 24 3.06 1.92 4.13
CA ALA A 24 4.30 2.64 3.88
C ALA A 24 4.42 3.90 4.75
N GLU A 25 3.34 4.68 4.90
CA GLU A 25 3.29 5.83 5.83
C GLU A 25 3.58 5.37 7.27
N ARG A 26 2.96 4.27 7.70
CA ARG A 26 3.17 3.70 9.04
C ARG A 26 4.59 3.20 9.26
N LEU A 27 5.30 2.84 8.19
CA LEU A 27 6.71 2.43 8.20
C LEU A 27 7.69 3.61 8.04
N GLY A 28 7.19 4.85 7.97
CA GLY A 28 8.00 6.06 8.03
C GLY A 28 8.24 6.78 6.71
N LEU A 29 7.65 6.31 5.61
CA LEU A 29 7.65 7.08 4.35
C LEU A 29 6.70 8.27 4.50
N ASP A 30 7.00 9.37 3.83
CA ASP A 30 6.01 10.44 3.71
C ASP A 30 4.87 10.06 2.76
N HIS A 31 3.81 10.88 2.75
CA HIS A 31 2.60 10.60 1.99
C HIS A 31 2.87 10.41 0.49
N ASP A 32 3.67 11.29 -0.11
CA ASP A 32 3.95 11.27 -1.54
C ASP A 32 4.82 10.08 -1.92
N GLU A 33 5.82 9.76 -1.11
CA GLU A 33 6.61 8.54 -1.25
C GLU A 33 5.70 7.30 -1.19
N ALA A 34 4.87 7.21 -0.15
CA ALA A 34 3.98 6.08 0.11
C ALA A 34 2.93 5.87 -0.99
N LEU A 35 2.39 6.94 -1.60
CA LEU A 35 1.50 6.86 -2.75
C LEU A 35 2.16 6.15 -3.92
N THR A 36 3.39 6.51 -4.24
CA THR A 36 4.11 5.89 -5.36
C THR A 36 4.43 4.43 -5.09
N MET A 37 4.80 4.09 -3.85
CA MET A 37 5.03 2.70 -3.43
C MET A 37 3.78 1.85 -3.56
N GLY A 38 2.64 2.33 -3.04
CA GLY A 38 1.38 1.60 -3.12
C GLY A 38 0.96 1.36 -4.57
N LYS A 39 1.17 2.35 -5.45
CA LYS A 39 0.87 2.19 -6.87
C LYS A 39 1.78 1.18 -7.55
N ALA A 40 3.09 1.23 -7.29
CA ALA A 40 4.04 0.27 -7.85
C ALA A 40 3.70 -1.15 -7.39
N LEU A 41 3.52 -1.35 -6.08
CA LEU A 41 3.21 -2.63 -5.45
C LEU A 41 1.97 -3.29 -6.06
N SER A 42 0.88 -2.53 -6.18
CA SER A 42 -0.39 -3.05 -6.73
C SER A 42 -0.31 -3.49 -8.19
N GLY A 43 0.69 -2.99 -8.93
CA GLY A 43 0.96 -3.37 -10.31
C GLY A 43 1.95 -4.53 -10.47
N LEU A 44 2.55 -5.03 -9.39
CA LEU A 44 3.44 -6.19 -9.43
C LEU A 44 2.63 -7.49 -9.48
N THR A 45 3.03 -8.41 -10.37
CA THR A 45 2.48 -9.77 -10.37
C THR A 45 3.10 -10.58 -9.22
N ALA A 46 2.45 -11.67 -8.81
CA ALA A 46 2.98 -12.58 -7.77
C ALA A 46 4.37 -13.18 -8.11
N HIS A 47 4.79 -13.10 -9.38
CA HIS A 47 6.07 -13.58 -9.90
C HIS A 47 7.12 -12.46 -10.07
N ALA A 48 7.12 -11.44 -9.22
CA ALA A 48 8.28 -10.57 -9.15
C ALA A 48 9.47 -11.38 -8.60
N LYS A 49 10.34 -11.86 -9.52
CA LYS A 49 11.57 -12.57 -9.18
C LYS A 49 12.33 -11.75 -8.13
N GLY A 50 12.61 -12.36 -6.98
CA GLY A 50 13.44 -11.77 -5.93
C GLY A 50 14.85 -11.59 -6.46
N VAL A 51 15.12 -10.43 -7.05
CA VAL A 51 16.48 -10.03 -7.38
C VAL A 51 17.13 -9.61 -6.05
N ARG A 52 18.18 -10.34 -5.64
CA ARG A 52 19.05 -9.95 -4.52
C ARG A 52 19.86 -8.73 -4.95
N LEU A 53 19.25 -7.55 -4.89
CA LEU A 53 19.92 -6.26 -4.96
C LEU A 53 19.52 -5.49 -3.73
N GLY A 54 20.50 -5.13 -2.88
CA GLY A 54 20.40 -4.20 -1.75
C GLY A 54 18.99 -4.00 -1.19
N ILE A 55 18.36 -5.09 -0.75
CA ILE A 55 16.96 -5.08 -0.31
C ILE A 55 16.93 -4.49 1.08
N PHE A 56 16.19 -3.41 1.24
CA PHE A 56 16.05 -2.77 2.53
C PHE A 56 14.57 -2.76 2.96
N GLU A 57 14.32 -3.22 4.18
CA GLU A 57 12.99 -3.26 4.80
C GLU A 57 12.73 -1.95 5.57
N PRO A 58 11.72 -1.16 5.18
CA PRO A 58 11.46 0.13 5.79
C PRO A 58 10.92 -0.04 7.21
N THR A 59 11.60 0.58 8.16
CA THR A 59 11.10 0.96 9.48
C THR A 59 11.29 2.47 9.65
N PRO A 60 10.59 3.14 10.58
CA PRO A 60 10.75 4.59 10.75
C PRO A 60 12.21 5.04 10.96
N GLU A 61 12.95 4.28 11.77
CA GLU A 61 14.38 4.51 12.05
C GLU A 61 15.20 4.38 10.77
N THR A 62 15.02 3.27 10.07
CA THR A 62 15.86 2.92 8.95
C THR A 62 15.54 3.75 7.68
N VAL A 63 14.29 4.19 7.51
CA VAL A 63 13.91 5.19 6.49
C VAL A 63 14.60 6.52 6.78
N SER A 64 14.66 6.95 8.05
CA SER A 64 15.36 8.18 8.44
C SER A 64 16.85 8.11 8.13
N ASP A 65 17.50 6.98 8.43
CA ASP A 65 18.92 6.80 8.19
C ASP A 65 19.25 6.74 6.69
N GLN A 66 18.45 6.00 5.91
CA GLN A 66 18.62 5.95 4.45
C GLN A 66 18.44 7.32 3.82
N ARG A 67 17.43 8.09 4.23
CA ARG A 67 17.19 9.44 3.72
C ARG A 67 18.39 10.38 3.90
N LYS A 68 19.18 10.22 4.97
CA LYS A 68 20.39 11.01 5.20
C LYS A 68 21.57 10.58 4.33
N ALA A 69 21.59 9.32 3.90
CA ALA A 69 22.68 8.74 3.13
C ALA A 69 22.51 8.90 1.62
N LEU A 70 21.27 9.02 1.13
CA LEU A 70 20.96 9.07 -0.30
C LEU A 70 21.22 10.44 -0.93
N GLN A 71 21.67 10.41 -2.18
CA GLN A 71 21.83 11.56 -3.05
C GLN A 71 20.76 11.56 -4.16
N ASP A 72 20.50 12.73 -4.73
CA ASP A 72 19.54 12.87 -5.84
C ASP A 72 19.98 11.99 -7.03
N GLY A 73 19.06 11.16 -7.51
CA GLY A 73 19.30 10.18 -8.57
C GLY A 73 19.65 8.78 -8.09
N ASP A 74 19.90 8.56 -6.79
CA ASP A 74 20.25 7.24 -6.27
C ASP A 74 19.11 6.22 -6.48
N GLU A 75 19.46 5.05 -7.01
CA GLU A 75 18.54 3.93 -7.20
C GLU A 75 18.63 2.94 -6.04
N ILE A 76 17.50 2.67 -5.39
CA ILE A 76 17.37 1.71 -4.29
C ILE A 76 16.19 0.77 -4.52
N HIS A 77 16.14 -0.30 -3.71
CA HIS A 77 15.02 -1.22 -3.67
C HIS A 77 14.40 -1.22 -2.27
N LEU A 78 13.14 -0.79 -2.17
CA LEU A 78 12.38 -0.83 -0.92
C LEU A 78 11.53 -2.09 -0.86
N HIS A 79 11.59 -2.80 0.26
CA HIS A 79 10.79 -3.99 0.49
C HIS A 79 9.49 -3.66 1.22
N LEU A 80 8.35 -3.75 0.55
CA LEU A 80 7.04 -3.46 1.13
C LEU A 80 6.11 -4.66 0.93
N MET A 81 5.52 -5.14 2.04
CA MET A 81 4.54 -6.24 2.04
C MET A 81 4.99 -7.48 1.24
N GLY A 82 6.27 -7.87 1.36
CA GLY A 82 6.81 -9.03 0.65
C GLY A 82 7.13 -8.79 -0.83
N ARG A 83 7.30 -7.52 -1.25
CA ARG A 83 7.66 -7.14 -2.62
C ARG A 83 8.82 -6.15 -2.60
N SER A 84 9.80 -6.37 -3.49
CA SER A 84 10.88 -5.42 -3.74
C SER A 84 10.45 -4.42 -4.82
N ILE A 85 10.53 -3.12 -4.51
CA ILE A 85 10.06 -2.03 -5.36
C ILE A 85 11.26 -1.15 -5.77
N PRO A 86 11.59 -1.07 -7.07
CA PRO A 86 12.64 -0.17 -7.54
C PRO A 86 12.21 1.28 -7.31
N THR A 87 13.12 2.07 -6.74
CA THR A 87 12.84 3.41 -6.22
C THR A 87 14.03 4.32 -6.51
N VAL A 88 13.75 5.55 -6.90
CA VAL A 88 14.77 6.59 -7.10
C VAL A 88 14.62 7.62 -6.00
N HIS A 89 15.72 8.07 -5.41
CA HIS A 89 15.73 9.27 -4.58
C HIS A 89 15.70 10.49 -5.49
N THR A 90 14.70 11.34 -5.29
CA THR A 90 14.57 12.62 -6.00
C THR A 90 14.70 13.76 -5.01
N LYS A 91 14.93 14.98 -5.50
CA LYS A 91 14.82 16.20 -4.71
C LYS A 91 13.51 16.33 -3.89
N ASP A 92 12.43 15.69 -4.32
CA ASP A 92 11.11 15.73 -3.68
C ASP A 92 10.85 14.49 -2.79
N GLY A 93 11.88 13.67 -2.54
CA GLY A 93 11.82 12.41 -1.79
C GLY A 93 11.85 11.17 -2.69
N LEU A 94 11.60 10.00 -2.09
CA LEU A 94 11.62 8.72 -2.78
C LEU A 94 10.46 8.56 -3.78
N ARG A 95 10.73 8.00 -4.96
CA ARG A 95 9.71 7.77 -5.99
C ARG A 95 9.86 6.37 -6.57
N ALA A 96 8.78 5.59 -6.49
CA ALA A 96 8.77 4.27 -7.09
C ALA A 96 8.81 4.35 -8.63
N VAL A 97 9.54 3.41 -9.24
CA VAL A 97 9.68 3.28 -10.69
C VAL A 97 8.80 2.12 -11.17
N ARG A 98 8.09 2.33 -12.27
CA ARG A 98 7.37 1.25 -12.97
C ARG A 98 7.60 1.37 -14.46
N GLN A 99 8.06 0.28 -15.09
CA GLN A 99 8.36 0.23 -16.53
C GLN A 99 9.30 1.38 -16.97
N GLY A 100 10.34 1.65 -16.18
CA GLY A 100 11.33 2.69 -16.45
C GLY A 100 10.82 4.13 -16.27
N LYS A 101 9.61 4.33 -15.72
CA LYS A 101 9.04 5.67 -15.47
C LYS A 101 8.78 5.88 -13.99
N LEU A 102 9.09 7.08 -13.51
CA LEU A 102 8.72 7.53 -12.17
C LEU A 102 7.20 7.62 -12.06
N ILE A 103 6.66 7.06 -10.97
CA ILE A 103 5.26 7.27 -10.61
C ILE A 103 5.14 8.63 -9.93
N THR A 104 4.17 9.44 -10.34
CA THR A 104 3.92 10.74 -9.70
C THR A 104 2.82 10.62 -8.65
N PRO A 105 2.99 11.19 -7.44
CA PRO A 105 1.98 11.15 -6.38
C PRO A 105 0.61 11.67 -6.85
N ALA A 106 0.61 12.79 -7.58
CA ALA A 106 -0.61 13.37 -8.16
C ALA A 106 -1.39 12.41 -9.07
N SER A 107 -0.70 11.53 -9.83
CA SER A 107 -1.38 10.52 -10.65
C SER A 107 -2.05 9.43 -9.80
N VAL A 108 -1.44 9.07 -8.67
CA VAL A 108 -1.98 8.08 -7.73
C VAL A 108 -3.19 8.66 -7.00
N ASN A 109 -3.10 9.92 -6.54
CA ASN A 109 -4.22 10.60 -5.89
C ASN A 109 -5.44 10.70 -6.80
N ARG A 110 -5.27 11.12 -8.06
CA ARG A 110 -6.39 11.13 -9.04
C ARG A 110 -6.95 9.74 -9.27
N TYR A 111 -6.09 8.71 -9.33
CA TYR A 111 -6.51 7.33 -9.50
C TYR A 111 -7.34 6.82 -8.31
N LEU A 112 -6.90 7.09 -7.07
CA LEU A 112 -7.61 6.68 -5.86
C LEU A 112 -8.92 7.45 -5.70
N ALA A 113 -8.90 8.78 -5.86
CA ALA A 113 -10.11 9.61 -5.82
C ALA A 113 -11.15 9.15 -6.87
N GLY A 114 -10.71 8.86 -8.10
CA GLY A 114 -11.62 8.35 -9.13
C GLY A 114 -12.15 6.94 -8.86
N LYS A 115 -11.47 6.12 -8.06
CA LYS A 115 -11.89 4.73 -7.75
C LYS A 115 -12.73 4.59 -6.50
N PHE A 116 -12.46 5.40 -5.48
CA PHE A 116 -13.18 5.38 -4.22
C PHE A 116 -14.26 6.46 -4.12
N GLY A 117 -14.17 7.54 -4.91
CA GLY A 117 -15.10 8.66 -4.82
C GLY A 117 -15.15 9.22 -3.40
N ASP A 118 -16.37 9.45 -2.91
CA ASP A 118 -16.64 10.00 -1.58
C ASP A 118 -16.23 9.04 -0.43
N ASP A 119 -16.05 7.75 -0.71
CA ASP A 119 -15.64 6.76 0.30
C ASP A 119 -14.13 6.74 0.57
N LEU A 120 -13.32 7.50 -0.18
CA LEU A 120 -11.85 7.44 -0.09
C LEU A 120 -11.35 7.73 1.32
N GLU A 121 -11.83 8.82 1.93
CA GLU A 121 -11.33 9.26 3.24
C GLU A 121 -11.75 8.29 4.34
N ASP A 122 -13.00 7.82 4.31
CA ASP A 122 -13.51 6.85 5.28
C ASP A 122 -12.74 5.53 5.23
N VAL A 123 -12.45 5.02 4.03
CA VAL A 123 -11.65 3.79 3.85
C VAL A 123 -10.21 4.00 4.28
N ARG A 124 -9.59 5.13 3.91
CA ARG A 124 -8.22 5.46 4.32
C ARG A 124 -8.13 5.52 5.85
N GLN A 125 -9.08 6.21 6.50
CA GLN A 125 -9.10 6.32 7.95
C GLN A 125 -9.24 4.95 8.63
N ALA A 126 -10.14 4.08 8.14
CA ALA A 126 -10.30 2.73 8.67
C ALA A 126 -9.01 1.90 8.51
N MET A 127 -8.35 1.98 7.36
CA MET A 127 -7.05 1.35 7.12
C MET A 127 -5.96 1.92 8.04
N THR A 128 -5.91 3.23 8.24
CA THR A 128 -4.93 3.85 9.15
C THR A 128 -5.11 3.34 10.57
N VAL A 129 -6.34 3.29 11.08
CA VAL A 129 -6.64 2.74 12.40
C VAL A 129 -6.18 1.27 12.51
N LEU A 130 -6.44 0.47 11.48
CA LEU A 130 -6.00 -0.92 11.41
C LEU A 130 -4.47 -1.04 11.41
N ALA A 131 -3.75 -0.24 10.61
CA ALA A 131 -2.30 -0.25 10.54
C ALA A 131 -1.66 0.17 11.88
N HIS A 132 -2.28 1.11 12.60
CA HIS A 132 -1.84 1.56 13.91
C HIS A 132 -2.17 0.58 15.05
N SER A 133 -2.98 -0.45 14.80
CA SER A 133 -3.28 -1.50 15.79
C SER A 133 -2.08 -2.43 16.07
N LEU A 134 -1.05 -2.40 15.21
CA LEU A 134 0.16 -3.20 15.34
C LEU A 134 1.43 -2.31 15.46
N PRO A 135 2.48 -2.79 16.15
CA PRO A 135 3.82 -2.23 16.03
C PRO A 135 4.31 -2.25 14.57
N PRO A 136 5.14 -1.29 14.13
CA PRO A 136 5.63 -1.21 12.74
C PRO A 136 6.26 -2.52 12.23
N ALA A 137 7.10 -3.17 13.04
CA ALA A 137 7.73 -4.43 12.67
C ALA A 137 6.73 -5.56 12.44
N ASP A 138 5.67 -5.63 13.25
CA ASP A 138 4.63 -6.65 13.13
C ASP A 138 3.72 -6.37 11.94
N LEU A 139 3.42 -5.09 11.69
CA LEU A 139 2.69 -4.65 10.50
C LEU A 139 3.45 -5.02 9.24
N ALA A 140 4.76 -4.76 9.16
CA ALA A 140 5.59 -5.08 8.00
C ALA A 140 5.50 -6.58 7.62
N ARG A 141 5.46 -7.47 8.63
CA ARG A 141 5.34 -8.92 8.42
C ARG A 141 3.93 -9.38 8.07
N GLN A 142 2.90 -8.70 8.56
CA GLN A 142 1.51 -9.18 8.49
C GLN A 142 0.62 -8.43 7.48
N ALA A 143 1.03 -7.26 7.01
CA ALA A 143 0.20 -6.36 6.21
C ALA A 143 -0.41 -7.03 4.96
N PHE A 144 0.33 -7.88 4.25
CA PHE A 144 -0.25 -8.58 3.09
C PHE A 144 -1.34 -9.57 3.51
N ARG A 145 -1.12 -10.35 4.58
CA ARG A 145 -2.13 -11.27 5.12
C ARG A 145 -3.37 -10.52 5.59
N MET A 146 -3.20 -9.36 6.22
CA MET A 146 -4.32 -8.50 6.63
C MET A 146 -5.14 -8.06 5.40
N TYR A 147 -4.47 -7.63 4.33
CA TYR A 147 -5.12 -7.32 3.06
C TYR A 147 -5.90 -8.52 2.52
N GLU A 148 -5.36 -9.74 2.57
CA GLU A 148 -6.09 -10.92 2.10
C GLU A 148 -7.37 -11.20 2.90
N ALA A 149 -7.44 -10.78 4.16
CA ALA A 149 -8.62 -10.96 5.00
C ALA A 149 -9.76 -9.97 4.66
N PHE A 150 -9.44 -8.73 4.27
CA PHE A 150 -10.46 -7.71 3.96
C PHE A 150 -10.63 -7.41 2.47
N ARG A 151 -9.74 -7.89 1.58
CA ARG A 151 -9.78 -7.56 0.14
C ARG A 151 -11.16 -7.85 -0.47
N PRO A 152 -11.56 -7.10 -1.51
CA PRO A 152 -12.80 -7.35 -2.23
C PRO A 152 -12.97 -8.82 -2.61
N ASP A 153 -14.13 -9.38 -2.28
CA ASP A 153 -14.46 -10.75 -2.64
C ASP A 153 -14.84 -10.80 -4.13
N VAL A 154 -14.06 -11.55 -4.91
CA VAL A 154 -14.29 -11.74 -6.34
C VAL A 154 -14.08 -13.20 -6.67
N LYS A 155 -14.74 -13.67 -7.74
CA LYS A 155 -14.61 -15.05 -8.23
C LYS A 155 -13.15 -15.46 -8.38
N ALA A 156 -12.84 -16.70 -8.01
CA ALA A 156 -11.50 -17.25 -8.17
C ALA A 156 -11.11 -17.38 -9.66
N GLY A 157 -9.80 -17.41 -9.91
CA GLY A 157 -9.25 -17.57 -11.26
C GLY A 157 -9.37 -16.32 -12.14
N THR A 158 -9.29 -16.51 -13.45
CA THR A 158 -9.34 -15.44 -14.46
C THR A 158 -10.68 -14.70 -14.47
N ALA A 159 -11.76 -15.34 -14.02
CA ALA A 159 -13.08 -14.74 -13.93
C ALA A 159 -13.18 -13.57 -12.92
N GLY A 160 -12.25 -13.47 -11.97
CA GLY A 160 -12.16 -12.34 -11.04
C GLY A 160 -11.22 -11.22 -11.49
N TRP A 161 -10.55 -11.37 -12.63
CA TRP A 161 -9.59 -10.36 -13.09
C TRP A 161 -10.31 -9.09 -13.51
N GLY A 162 -9.99 -7.98 -12.84
CA GLY A 162 -10.65 -6.70 -13.09
C GLY A 162 -12.11 -6.63 -12.63
N ALA A 163 -12.63 -7.65 -11.96
CA ALA A 163 -13.96 -7.62 -11.37
C ALA A 163 -13.98 -6.72 -10.13
N GLU A 164 -15.13 -6.10 -9.88
CA GLU A 164 -15.43 -5.47 -8.61
C GLU A 164 -15.95 -6.51 -7.62
N GLY A 165 -15.58 -6.32 -6.36
CA GLY A 165 -16.05 -7.13 -5.25
C GLY A 165 -16.45 -6.25 -4.08
N GLU A 166 -17.12 -6.86 -3.11
CA GLU A 166 -17.53 -6.15 -1.91
C GLU A 166 -16.34 -5.95 -0.97
N LEU A 167 -16.01 -4.69 -0.66
CA LEU A 167 -15.19 -4.31 0.49
C LEU A 167 -16.12 -3.92 1.65
N ASP A 168 -16.08 -4.70 2.72
CA ASP A 168 -16.82 -4.44 3.96
C ASP A 168 -15.92 -3.70 4.95
N LEU A 169 -16.24 -2.44 5.27
CA LEU A 169 -15.44 -1.62 6.19
C LEU A 169 -15.41 -2.20 7.60
N ALA A 170 -16.35 -3.07 7.98
CA ALA A 170 -16.30 -3.75 9.27
C ALA A 170 -15.13 -4.74 9.38
N LYS A 171 -14.63 -5.27 8.27
CA LYS A 171 -13.41 -6.10 8.24
C LYS A 171 -12.13 -5.30 8.46
N LEU A 172 -12.20 -3.97 8.36
CA LEU A 172 -11.09 -3.05 8.65
C LEU A 172 -11.07 -2.60 10.11
N ALA A 173 -12.12 -2.85 10.89
CA ALA A 173 -12.12 -2.54 12.30
C ALA A 173 -11.08 -3.43 13.02
N PRO A 174 -10.19 -2.86 13.86
CA PRO A 174 -9.33 -3.66 14.70
C PRO A 174 -10.19 -4.61 15.52
N ALA A 175 -9.78 -5.87 15.64
CA ALA A 175 -10.41 -6.77 16.60
C ALA A 175 -10.43 -6.07 17.96
N ALA A 176 -11.61 -5.89 18.54
CA ALA A 176 -11.74 -5.30 19.87
C ALA A 176 -10.82 -6.09 20.80
N ARG A 177 -9.85 -5.41 21.41
CA ARG A 177 -8.92 -6.04 22.36
C ARG A 177 -9.75 -6.53 23.53
N SER A 178 -9.92 -7.85 23.63
CA SER A 178 -10.37 -8.55 24.84
C SER A 178 -9.22 -8.66 25.83
#